data_AF-A0A7S3W4A6-F1
#
_entry.id   AF-A0A7S3W4A6-F1
#
_cell.length_a   1.000
_cell.length_b   1.000
_cell.length_c   1.000
_cell.angle_alpha   90.00
_cell.angle_beta   90.00
_cell.angle_gamma   90.00
#
_symmetry.space_group_name_H-M   'P 1'
#
loop_
_entity.id
_entity.type
_entity.pdbx_description
1 polymer ?
#
loop_
_entity_poly.entity_id
_entity_poly.type
_entity_poly.pdbx_seq_one_letter_code
_entity_poly.pdbx_strand_id
1 'polypeptide(L)'
;TRSLSSSLIRSSDMEVLRLLVLPALCAAYGTARAPSGRHASRLAVDPAMAATTAFDLKAYMEEKRVYTEEALDASLRSTCSQTDLIVESMRYSLLAGGKRVRPMLCLAATEMLGGDISVATPTAVSLEMIHTMSLIHDDLPAMDNDDFRRGKPTNHVLYGDDVAILAGDAMLSTAFEYVAANTKGVAAERVVQVLRMLGESVGPMGLAGGQVMDLKCEGQPDVGIDTLQWIHTYKTAALLKAAVCCGAALAGASDEDLARCETYANKIGLAFQ
;
A
#
# COMPACT_ATOMS: atom_id res chain seq x y z
N THR A 1 13.45 -27.34 8.99
CA THR A 1 12.89 -27.44 7.61
C THR A 1 11.73 -26.46 7.46
N ARG A 2 12.03 -25.16 7.33
CA ARG A 2 11.02 -24.10 7.24
C ARG A 2 10.82 -23.69 5.78
N SER A 3 9.64 -24.05 5.27
CA SER A 3 8.80 -23.36 4.27
C SER A 3 9.50 -22.50 3.21
N LEU A 4 9.79 -23.13 2.07
CA LEU A 4 9.76 -22.48 0.75
C LEU A 4 8.33 -21.98 0.47
N SER A 5 8.15 -20.67 0.32
CA SER A 5 6.94 -20.10 -0.29
C SER A 5 7.29 -18.84 -1.08
N SER A 6 8.08 -19.03 -2.14
CA SER A 6 8.25 -18.03 -3.20
C SER A 6 7.13 -18.16 -4.25
N SER A 7 6.76 -17.00 -4.81
CA SER A 7 6.39 -16.80 -6.22
C SER A 7 5.08 -17.37 -6.80
N LEU A 8 4.13 -17.87 -6.02
CA LEU A 8 2.78 -18.15 -6.51
C LEU A 8 1.74 -17.35 -5.73
N ILE A 9 0.82 -16.72 -6.45
CA ILE A 9 -0.44 -16.23 -5.90
C ILE A 9 -1.07 -17.37 -5.09
N ARG A 10 -1.10 -17.27 -3.75
CA ARG A 10 -1.96 -18.17 -2.97
C ARG A 10 -3.39 -17.79 -3.30
N SER A 11 -4.29 -18.77 -3.48
CA SER A 11 -5.70 -18.49 -3.80
C SER A 11 -6.35 -17.56 -2.77
N SER A 12 -5.91 -17.62 -1.51
CA SER A 12 -6.30 -16.74 -0.42
C SER A 12 -5.98 -15.26 -0.67
N ASP A 13 -4.82 -14.95 -1.25
CA ASP A 13 -4.42 -13.57 -1.54
C ASP A 13 -5.30 -12.94 -2.63
N MET A 14 -5.73 -13.73 -3.63
CA MET A 14 -6.64 -13.27 -4.68
C MET A 14 -8.08 -13.13 -4.21
N GLU A 15 -8.51 -13.93 -3.25
CA GLU A 15 -9.83 -13.77 -2.64
C GLU A 15 -9.91 -12.52 -1.79
N VAL A 16 -8.86 -12.24 -1.01
CA VAL A 16 -8.71 -10.96 -0.31
C VAL A 16 -8.66 -9.83 -1.33
N LEU A 17 -7.80 -9.89 -2.36
CA LEU A 17 -7.73 -8.87 -3.42
C LEU A 17 -9.03 -8.69 -4.23
N ARG A 18 -9.83 -9.75 -4.43
CA ARG A 18 -11.18 -9.66 -5.02
C ARG A 18 -12.13 -8.90 -4.11
N LEU A 19 -12.12 -9.19 -2.81
CA LEU A 19 -12.85 -8.41 -1.81
C LEU A 19 -12.30 -6.96 -1.72
N LEU A 20 -11.03 -6.74 -2.06
CA LEU A 20 -10.37 -5.44 -1.93
C LEU A 20 -10.75 -4.43 -3.01
N VAL A 21 -11.02 -4.90 -4.23
CA VAL A 21 -11.06 -4.01 -5.41
C VAL A 21 -12.43 -4.02 -6.10
N LEU A 22 -13.18 -5.13 -6.04
CA LEU A 22 -14.49 -5.21 -6.72
C LEU A 22 -15.55 -4.24 -6.17
N PRO A 23 -15.76 -4.10 -4.83
CA PRO A 23 -16.83 -3.23 -4.33
C PRO A 23 -16.58 -1.76 -4.67
N ALA A 24 -15.30 -1.37 -4.66
CA ALA A 24 -14.81 -0.05 -4.99
C ALA A 24 -15.07 0.34 -6.45
N LEU A 25 -14.78 -0.57 -7.39
CA LEU A 25 -14.93 -0.29 -8.82
C LEU A 25 -16.34 -0.59 -9.34
N CYS A 26 -17.09 -1.53 -8.76
CA CYS A 26 -18.50 -1.72 -9.10
C CYS A 26 -19.36 -0.48 -8.77
N ALA A 27 -19.01 0.30 -7.75
CA ALA A 27 -19.68 1.56 -7.45
C ALA A 27 -19.36 2.65 -8.49
N ALA A 28 -18.09 2.78 -8.91
CA ALA A 28 -17.65 3.77 -9.89
C ALA A 28 -18.23 3.54 -11.30
N TYR A 29 -18.37 2.28 -11.72
CA TYR A 29 -18.91 1.92 -13.04
C TYR A 29 -20.44 1.71 -13.08
N GLY A 30 -21.13 1.77 -11.93
CA GLY A 30 -22.57 1.51 -11.80
C GLY A 30 -23.50 2.72 -12.00
N THR A 31 -22.98 3.95 -12.11
CA THR A 31 -23.81 5.17 -12.18
C THR A 31 -23.65 5.93 -13.50
N ALA A 32 -23.88 5.28 -14.63
CA ALA A 32 -24.20 5.99 -15.87
C ALA A 32 -25.64 6.55 -15.78
N ARG A 33 -25.76 7.82 -15.41
CA ARG A 33 -27.04 8.53 -15.25
C ARG A 33 -27.68 8.74 -16.63
N ALA A 34 -28.79 8.06 -16.92
CA ALA A 34 -29.53 8.24 -18.16
C ALA A 34 -30.16 9.65 -18.24
N PRO A 35 -30.08 10.35 -19.39
CA PRO A 35 -30.75 11.63 -19.57
C PRO A 35 -32.26 11.42 -19.79
N SER A 36 -33.06 12.21 -19.07
CA SER A 36 -34.51 12.25 -19.19
C SER A 36 -34.94 13.00 -20.46
N GLY A 37 -35.65 12.34 -21.38
CA GLY A 37 -36.29 13.01 -22.52
C GLY A 37 -37.01 12.04 -23.44
N ARG A 38 -38.32 12.26 -23.65
CA ARG A 38 -39.26 11.41 -24.39
C ARG A 38 -39.04 11.51 -25.92
N HIS A 39 -38.92 10.37 -26.60
CA HIS A 39 -39.84 9.93 -27.66
C HIS A 39 -39.47 8.51 -28.13
N ALA A 40 -40.47 7.63 -28.15
CA ALA A 40 -40.33 6.23 -28.51
C ALA A 40 -40.13 6.04 -30.01
N SER A 41 -39.05 5.35 -30.37
CA SER A 41 -38.88 4.60 -31.61
C SER A 41 -38.17 3.30 -31.21
N ARG A 42 -38.92 2.20 -31.20
CA ARG A 42 -38.41 0.87 -30.84
C ARG A 42 -37.50 0.35 -31.94
N LEU A 43 -36.21 0.61 -31.82
CA LEU A 43 -35.20 -0.29 -32.37
C LEU A 43 -34.95 -1.36 -31.30
N ALA A 44 -35.30 -2.60 -31.62
CA ALA A 44 -34.97 -3.75 -30.80
C ALA A 44 -33.45 -3.79 -30.65
N VAL A 45 -32.96 -3.49 -29.46
CA VAL A 45 -31.56 -3.73 -29.11
C VAL A 45 -31.45 -5.23 -28.92
N ASP A 46 -30.64 -5.86 -29.77
CA ASP A 46 -30.33 -7.29 -29.67
C ASP A 46 -29.95 -7.63 -28.22
N PRO A 47 -30.56 -8.66 -27.60
CA PRO A 47 -30.29 -9.05 -26.21
C PRO A 47 -28.87 -9.61 -25.98
N ALA A 48 -27.99 -9.51 -26.98
CA ALA A 48 -26.60 -9.96 -26.96
C ALA A 48 -25.58 -8.85 -26.60
N MET A 49 -26.00 -7.59 -26.39
CA MET A 49 -25.09 -6.48 -26.05
C MET A 49 -25.07 -6.06 -24.56
N ALA A 50 -25.77 -6.79 -23.69
CA ALA A 50 -25.70 -6.59 -22.24
C ALA A 50 -24.91 -7.70 -21.54
N ALA A 51 -23.75 -8.07 -22.10
CA ALA A 51 -22.76 -8.81 -21.34
C ALA A 51 -21.98 -7.80 -20.49
N THR A 52 -22.36 -7.67 -19.22
CA THR A 52 -21.53 -7.04 -18.19
C THR A 52 -20.15 -7.69 -18.27
N THR A 53 -19.16 -7.01 -18.84
CA THR A 53 -17.77 -7.48 -18.80
C THR A 53 -17.39 -7.59 -17.34
N ALA A 54 -17.29 -8.82 -16.82
CA ALA A 54 -16.87 -9.04 -15.45
C ALA A 54 -15.54 -8.30 -15.22
N PHE A 55 -15.47 -7.53 -14.13
CA PHE A 55 -14.27 -6.77 -13.81
C PHE A 55 -13.05 -7.71 -13.70
N ASP A 56 -12.06 -7.51 -14.57
CA ASP A 56 -10.81 -8.29 -14.55
C ASP A 56 -9.84 -7.70 -13.54
N LEU A 57 -9.95 -8.20 -12.31
CA LEU A 57 -9.05 -7.83 -11.23
C LEU A 57 -7.58 -8.06 -11.56
N LYS A 58 -7.25 -9.15 -12.27
CA LYS A 58 -5.86 -9.51 -12.52
C LYS A 58 -5.23 -8.50 -13.49
N ALA A 59 -5.97 -8.12 -14.52
CA ALA A 59 -5.55 -7.07 -15.44
C ALA A 59 -5.37 -5.73 -14.71
N TYR A 60 -6.34 -5.34 -13.87
CA TYR A 60 -6.25 -4.10 -13.08
C TYR A 60 -5.03 -4.09 -12.15
N MET A 61 -4.79 -5.19 -11.42
CA MET A 61 -3.64 -5.29 -10.52
C MET A 61 -2.32 -5.17 -11.27
N GLU A 62 -2.20 -5.80 -12.45
CA GLU A 62 -0.98 -5.70 -13.24
C GLU A 62 -0.77 -4.29 -13.80
N GLU A 63 -1.84 -3.64 -14.28
CA GLU A 63 -1.80 -2.23 -14.72
C GLU A 63 -1.29 -1.32 -13.58
N LYS A 64 -1.92 -1.40 -12.40
CA LYS A 64 -1.52 -0.56 -11.26
C LYS A 64 -0.14 -0.90 -10.71
N ARG A 65 0.27 -2.17 -10.79
CA ARG A 65 1.63 -2.59 -10.44
C ARG A 65 2.64 -1.93 -11.36
N VAL A 66 2.47 -2.02 -12.68
CA VAL A 66 3.38 -1.40 -13.66
C VAL A 66 3.45 0.11 -13.46
N TYR A 67 2.30 0.77 -13.35
CA TYR A 67 2.22 2.21 -13.06
C TYR A 67 2.98 2.61 -11.78
N THR A 68 2.83 1.81 -10.72
CA THR A 68 3.51 2.05 -9.44
C THR A 68 5.02 1.86 -9.56
N GLU A 69 5.49 0.80 -10.25
CA GLU A 69 6.94 0.56 -10.44
C GLU A 69 7.61 1.73 -11.18
N GLU A 70 6.96 2.29 -12.19
CA GLU A 70 7.46 3.48 -12.90
C GLU A 70 7.55 4.70 -11.98
N ALA A 71 6.54 4.93 -11.14
CA ALA A 71 6.55 6.02 -10.16
C ALA A 71 7.64 5.84 -9.09
N LEU A 72 7.83 4.60 -8.60
CA LEU A 72 8.89 4.27 -7.64
C LEU A 72 10.28 4.48 -8.22
N ASP A 73 10.52 4.02 -9.45
CA ASP A 73 11.82 4.19 -10.11
C ASP A 73 12.17 5.68 -10.30
N ALA A 74 11.16 6.51 -10.60
CA ALA A 74 11.32 7.95 -10.75
C ALA A 74 11.52 8.69 -9.41
N SER A 75 11.13 8.11 -8.28
CA SER A 75 11.03 8.80 -6.98
C SER A 75 12.37 9.05 -6.27
N LEU A 76 13.38 8.21 -6.52
CA LEU A 76 14.69 8.28 -5.85
C LEU A 76 15.80 8.50 -6.86
N ARG A 77 16.50 9.64 -6.78
CA ARG A 77 17.67 9.94 -7.60
C ARG A 77 18.74 10.62 -6.76
N SER A 78 19.98 10.18 -6.92
CA SER A 78 21.13 10.86 -6.35
C SER A 78 21.41 12.12 -7.17
N THR A 79 21.60 13.25 -6.50
CA THR A 79 21.93 14.54 -7.14
C THR A 79 23.41 14.91 -6.99
N CYS A 80 24.16 14.17 -6.18
CA CYS A 80 25.60 14.37 -5.96
C CYS A 80 26.27 13.06 -5.56
N SER A 81 27.56 12.92 -5.86
CA SER A 81 28.27 11.65 -5.64
C SER A 81 28.33 11.20 -4.17
N GLN A 82 28.25 12.15 -3.24
CA GLN A 82 28.24 11.87 -1.80
C GLN A 82 26.99 11.11 -1.35
N THR A 83 25.90 11.13 -2.13
CA THR A 83 24.65 10.43 -1.81
C THR A 83 24.44 9.15 -2.62
N ASP A 84 25.38 8.78 -3.49
CA ASP A 84 25.21 7.65 -4.40
C ASP A 84 24.98 6.34 -3.64
N LEU A 85 25.79 6.05 -2.62
CA LEU A 85 25.71 4.80 -1.86
C LEU A 85 24.36 4.63 -1.14
N ILE A 86 23.91 5.66 -0.42
CA ILE A 86 22.65 5.57 0.33
C ILE A 86 21.45 5.48 -0.62
N VAL A 87 21.45 6.22 -1.73
CA VAL A 87 20.39 6.15 -2.74
C VAL A 87 20.40 4.80 -3.45
N GLU A 88 21.57 4.24 -3.75
CA GLU A 88 21.69 2.89 -4.32
C GLU A 88 21.10 1.85 -3.37
N SER A 89 21.47 1.87 -2.09
CA SER A 89 20.92 0.96 -1.07
C SER A 89 19.40 1.08 -0.93
N MET A 90 18.86 2.30 -0.87
CA MET A 90 17.41 2.53 -0.84
C MET A 90 16.72 1.96 -2.09
N ARG A 91 17.26 2.25 -3.27
CA ARG A 91 16.70 1.79 -4.55
C ARG A 91 16.76 0.28 -4.70
N TYR A 92 17.83 -0.36 -4.22
CA TYR A 92 18.00 -1.81 -4.25
C TYR A 92 16.80 -2.52 -3.62
N SER A 93 16.44 -2.13 -2.40
CA SER A 93 15.30 -2.73 -1.69
C SER A 93 13.96 -2.26 -2.24
N LEU A 94 13.82 -0.99 -2.62
CA LEU A 94 12.54 -0.43 -3.12
C LEU A 94 12.13 -1.05 -4.45
N LEU A 95 13.09 -1.27 -5.34
CA LEU A 95 12.89 -1.78 -6.70
C LEU A 95 13.12 -3.30 -6.81
N ALA A 96 13.17 -4.01 -5.67
CA ALA A 96 13.22 -5.47 -5.65
C ALA A 96 11.90 -6.16 -6.09
N GLY A 97 10.98 -5.42 -6.72
CA GLY A 97 9.66 -5.86 -7.14
C GLY A 97 8.70 -6.02 -5.97
N GLY A 98 7.69 -6.88 -6.13
CA GLY A 98 6.68 -7.15 -5.10
C GLY A 98 5.27 -7.04 -5.67
N LYS A 99 4.28 -7.33 -4.82
CA LYS A 99 2.86 -7.26 -5.21
C LYS A 99 2.32 -5.82 -5.25
N ARG A 100 2.99 -4.87 -4.60
CA ARG A 100 2.60 -3.45 -4.51
C ARG A 100 1.17 -3.23 -3.98
N VAL A 101 0.74 -4.06 -3.02
CA VAL A 101 -0.63 -4.06 -2.49
C VAL A 101 -1.01 -2.70 -1.88
N ARG A 102 -0.12 -2.09 -1.09
CA ARG A 102 -0.38 -0.81 -0.41
C ARG A 102 -0.56 0.34 -1.42
N PRO A 103 0.35 0.55 -2.39
CA PRO A 103 0.10 1.45 -3.51
C PRO A 103 -1.24 1.20 -4.20
N MET A 104 -1.52 -0.05 -4.59
CA MET A 104 -2.77 -0.38 -5.29
C MET A 104 -4.02 -0.03 -4.48
N LEU A 105 -4.02 -0.27 -3.16
CA LEU A 105 -5.15 0.10 -2.29
C LEU A 105 -5.37 1.60 -2.21
N CYS A 106 -4.29 2.38 -2.17
CA CYS A 106 -4.35 3.85 -2.19
C CYS A 106 -4.94 4.36 -3.50
N LEU A 107 -4.45 3.86 -4.64
CA LEU A 107 -4.94 4.24 -5.96
C LEU A 107 -6.40 3.81 -6.16
N ALA A 108 -6.76 2.58 -5.79
CA ALA A 108 -8.12 2.07 -5.92
C ALA A 108 -9.13 2.84 -5.05
N ALA A 109 -8.76 3.21 -3.81
CA ALA A 109 -9.62 4.03 -2.95
C ALA A 109 -9.83 5.44 -3.52
N THR A 110 -8.82 5.98 -4.21
CA THR A 110 -8.91 7.26 -4.91
C THR A 110 -9.88 7.18 -6.08
N GLU A 111 -9.73 6.18 -6.95
CA GLU A 111 -10.61 5.95 -8.11
C GLU A 111 -12.05 5.68 -7.71
N MET A 112 -12.26 4.88 -6.65
CA MET A 112 -13.58 4.56 -6.09
C MET A 112 -14.41 5.80 -5.78
N LEU A 113 -13.75 6.86 -5.29
CA LEU A 113 -14.37 8.11 -4.91
C LEU A 113 -14.33 9.16 -6.03
N GLY A 114 -13.97 8.75 -7.24
CA GLY A 114 -13.93 9.60 -8.43
C GLY A 114 -12.73 10.54 -8.49
N GLY A 115 -11.70 10.32 -7.66
CA GLY A 115 -10.45 11.07 -7.69
C GLY A 115 -9.52 10.64 -8.83
N ASP A 116 -8.69 11.56 -9.29
CA ASP A 116 -7.60 11.28 -10.22
C ASP A 116 -6.44 10.60 -9.47
N ILE A 117 -6.01 9.42 -9.93
CA ILE A 117 -4.92 8.66 -9.32
C ILE A 117 -3.62 9.46 -9.21
N SER A 118 -3.37 10.41 -10.10
CA SER A 118 -2.15 11.24 -10.09
C SER A 118 -2.01 12.06 -8.82
N VAL A 119 -3.13 12.43 -8.17
CA VAL A 119 -3.14 13.12 -6.87
C VAL A 119 -2.64 12.19 -5.75
N ALA A 120 -2.97 10.90 -5.84
CA ALA A 120 -2.62 9.87 -4.86
C ALA A 120 -1.27 9.19 -5.13
N THR A 121 -0.73 9.29 -6.35
CA THR A 121 0.55 8.66 -6.73
C THR A 121 1.70 8.98 -5.77
N PRO A 122 1.93 10.24 -5.32
CA PRO A 122 2.98 10.52 -4.33
C PRO A 122 2.78 9.79 -3.01
N THR A 123 1.52 9.62 -2.58
CA THR A 123 1.17 8.87 -1.36
C THR A 123 1.32 7.37 -1.57
N ALA A 124 0.97 6.85 -2.74
CA ALA A 124 1.22 5.45 -3.09
C ALA A 124 2.71 5.10 -3.05
N VAL A 125 3.58 5.98 -3.60
CA VAL A 125 5.04 5.86 -3.50
C VAL A 125 5.50 5.88 -2.05
N SER A 126 5.02 6.84 -1.26
CA SER A 126 5.34 6.98 0.17
C SER A 126 4.99 5.74 1.00
N LEU A 127 3.82 5.14 0.76
CA LEU A 127 3.41 3.91 1.45
C LEU A 127 4.34 2.72 1.14
N GLU A 128 4.83 2.61 -0.10
CA GLU A 128 5.78 1.55 -0.45
C GLU A 128 7.18 1.86 0.09
N MET A 129 7.59 3.12 0.16
CA MET A 129 8.83 3.52 0.86
C MET A 129 8.78 3.13 2.34
N ILE A 130 7.69 3.46 3.04
CA ILE A 130 7.48 3.07 4.46
C ILE A 130 7.48 1.54 4.61
N HIS A 131 6.79 0.84 3.70
CA HIS A 131 6.81 -0.62 3.73
C HIS A 131 8.21 -1.16 3.52
N THR A 132 8.94 -0.69 2.51
CA THR A 132 10.27 -1.19 2.20
C THR A 132 11.26 -0.88 3.32
N MET A 133 11.25 0.32 3.92
CA MET A 133 12.15 0.63 5.03
C MET A 133 11.90 -0.26 6.24
N SER A 134 10.64 -0.60 6.54
CA SER A 134 10.34 -1.54 7.62
C SER A 134 10.96 -2.92 7.36
N LEU A 135 10.99 -3.38 6.10
CA LEU A 135 11.63 -4.65 5.75
C LEU A 135 13.16 -4.58 5.83
N ILE A 136 13.76 -3.46 5.42
CA ILE A 136 15.22 -3.25 5.53
C ILE A 136 15.63 -3.37 7.00
N HIS A 137 14.86 -2.73 7.88
CA HIS A 137 15.09 -2.77 9.32
C HIS A 137 14.81 -4.17 9.89
N ASP A 138 13.65 -4.77 9.62
CA ASP A 138 13.31 -6.13 10.09
C ASP A 138 14.37 -7.17 9.73
N ASP A 139 15.03 -7.04 8.57
CA ASP A 139 16.09 -7.96 8.13
C ASP A 139 17.39 -7.89 8.97
N LEU A 140 17.62 -6.82 9.74
CA LEU A 140 18.90 -6.60 10.43
C LEU A 140 19.21 -7.72 11.45
N PRO A 141 20.50 -7.93 11.80
CA PRO A 141 20.89 -8.94 12.79
C PRO A 141 20.27 -8.80 14.18
N ALA A 142 19.87 -7.58 14.54
CA ALA A 142 19.21 -7.29 15.82
C ALA A 142 17.69 -7.53 15.80
N MET A 143 17.12 -7.89 14.64
CA MET A 143 15.71 -8.22 14.42
C MET A 143 15.62 -9.66 13.89
N ASP A 144 15.15 -9.88 12.66
CA ASP A 144 14.91 -11.22 12.12
C ASP A 144 16.23 -11.91 11.69
N ASN A 145 17.30 -11.14 11.48
CA ASN A 145 18.61 -11.62 11.02
C ASN A 145 18.50 -12.48 9.74
N ASP A 146 17.71 -12.01 8.78
CA ASP A 146 17.47 -12.68 7.51
C ASP A 146 18.58 -12.37 6.49
N ASP A 147 19.23 -13.41 5.94
CA ASP A 147 20.24 -13.24 4.89
C ASP A 147 19.63 -13.00 3.50
N PHE A 148 18.38 -13.42 3.28
CA PHE A 148 17.72 -13.38 1.99
C PHE A 148 16.27 -12.91 2.06
N ARG A 149 15.91 -12.00 1.15
CA ARG A 149 14.52 -11.56 0.93
C ARG A 149 14.17 -11.67 -0.54
N ARG A 150 13.07 -12.38 -0.83
CA ARG A 150 12.56 -12.61 -2.20
C ARG A 150 13.62 -13.21 -3.15
N GLY A 151 14.47 -14.10 -2.62
CA GLY A 151 15.52 -14.77 -3.38
C GLY A 151 16.74 -13.90 -3.70
N LYS A 152 16.84 -12.71 -3.10
CA LYS A 152 18.01 -11.82 -3.19
C LYS A 152 18.61 -11.61 -1.79
N PRO A 153 19.91 -11.31 -1.67
CA PRO A 153 20.51 -10.92 -0.39
C PRO A 153 19.74 -9.74 0.24
N THR A 154 19.63 -9.72 1.56
CA THR A 154 19.05 -8.58 2.26
C THR A 154 19.97 -7.36 2.20
N ASN A 155 19.43 -6.19 2.51
CA ASN A 155 20.14 -4.92 2.34
C ASN A 155 21.45 -4.90 3.16
N HIS A 156 21.38 -5.30 4.43
CA HIS A 156 22.55 -5.30 5.32
C HIS A 156 23.62 -6.31 4.88
N VAL A 157 23.24 -7.44 4.27
CA VAL A 157 24.20 -8.40 3.71
C VAL A 157 25.02 -7.80 2.56
N LEU A 158 24.45 -6.90 1.76
CA LEU A 158 25.14 -6.27 0.64
C LEU A 158 25.89 -4.99 1.00
N TYR A 159 25.27 -4.17 1.84
CA TYR A 159 25.72 -2.80 2.09
C TYR A 159 26.29 -2.58 3.50
N GLY A 160 26.15 -3.57 4.40
CA GLY A 160 26.49 -3.46 5.81
C GLY A 160 25.32 -2.92 6.66
N ASP A 161 25.36 -3.24 7.95
CA ASP A 161 24.34 -2.84 8.92
C ASP A 161 24.18 -1.32 9.01
N ASP A 162 25.30 -0.59 8.99
CA ASP A 162 25.33 0.87 9.09
C ASP A 162 24.59 1.54 7.92
N VAL A 163 24.88 1.11 6.68
CA VAL A 163 24.21 1.63 5.49
C VAL A 163 22.74 1.20 5.46
N ALA A 164 22.42 -0.04 5.85
CA ALA A 164 21.03 -0.52 5.88
C ALA A 164 20.16 0.25 6.89
N ILE A 165 20.68 0.52 8.10
CA ILE A 165 20.00 1.35 9.10
C ILE A 165 19.69 2.73 8.51
N LEU A 166 20.73 3.41 7.97
CA LEU A 166 20.59 4.76 7.42
C LEU A 166 19.72 4.81 6.17
N ALA A 167 19.74 3.78 5.32
CA ALA A 167 18.86 3.67 4.16
C ALA A 167 17.39 3.56 4.58
N GLY A 168 17.09 2.81 5.64
CA GLY A 168 15.74 2.76 6.20
C GLY A 168 15.30 4.12 6.77
N ASP A 169 16.16 4.77 7.55
CA ASP A 169 15.88 6.09 8.14
C ASP A 169 15.63 7.16 7.07
N ALA A 170 16.51 7.22 6.07
CA ALA A 170 16.38 8.13 4.94
C ALA A 170 15.10 7.85 4.15
N MET A 171 14.77 6.58 3.90
CA MET A 171 13.57 6.20 3.16
C MET A 171 12.28 6.57 3.91
N LEU A 172 12.25 6.45 5.24
CA LEU A 172 11.14 6.96 6.05
C LEU A 172 10.99 8.47 5.93
N SER A 173 12.09 9.22 6.07
CA SER A 173 12.07 10.69 5.94
C SER A 173 11.62 11.12 4.55
N THR A 174 12.20 10.52 3.50
CA THR A 174 11.85 10.79 2.10
C THR A 174 10.39 10.46 1.82
N ALA A 175 9.80 9.44 2.45
CA ALA A 175 8.39 9.11 2.25
C ALA A 175 7.46 10.29 2.62
N PHE A 176 7.72 11.00 3.72
CA PHE A 176 6.92 12.17 4.11
C PHE A 176 7.20 13.38 3.22
N GLU A 177 8.49 13.65 2.95
CA GLU A 177 8.90 14.73 2.06
C GLU A 177 8.27 14.58 0.67
N TYR A 178 8.27 13.37 0.12
CA TYR A 178 7.78 13.08 -1.22
C TYR A 178 6.29 13.41 -1.37
N VAL A 179 5.47 13.10 -0.36
CA VAL A 179 4.05 13.49 -0.34
C VAL A 179 3.90 15.01 -0.30
N ALA A 180 4.58 15.67 0.64
CA ALA A 180 4.48 17.11 0.81
C ALA A 180 4.93 17.89 -0.44
N ALA A 181 6.00 17.44 -1.09
CA ALA A 181 6.58 18.09 -2.25
C ALA A 181 5.80 17.84 -3.54
N ASN A 182 5.24 16.64 -3.73
CA ASN A 182 4.73 16.19 -5.04
C ASN A 182 3.20 16.07 -5.12
N THR A 183 2.45 16.04 -4.02
CA THR A 183 0.98 16.06 -4.10
C THR A 183 0.49 17.44 -4.54
N LYS A 184 -0.23 17.48 -5.68
CA LYS A 184 -0.78 18.70 -6.29
C LYS A 184 -2.28 18.54 -6.57
N GLY A 185 -2.96 19.64 -6.86
CA GLY A 185 -4.39 19.63 -7.23
C GLY A 185 -5.37 19.44 -6.06
N VAL A 186 -4.89 19.48 -4.82
CA VAL A 186 -5.71 19.39 -3.60
C VAL A 186 -5.33 20.47 -2.58
N ALA A 187 -6.25 20.76 -1.66
CA ALA A 187 -6.01 21.68 -0.56
C ALA A 187 -4.90 21.18 0.37
N ALA A 188 -4.08 22.09 0.89
CA ALA A 188 -2.93 21.77 1.75
C ALA A 188 -3.36 21.01 3.02
N GLU A 189 -4.54 21.31 3.54
CA GLU A 189 -5.13 20.67 4.72
C GLU A 189 -5.33 19.16 4.50
N ARG A 190 -5.68 18.74 3.27
CA ARG A 190 -5.79 17.31 2.93
C ARG A 190 -4.41 16.64 2.89
N VAL A 191 -3.39 17.34 2.39
CA VAL A 191 -2.01 16.83 2.41
C VAL A 191 -1.52 16.67 3.84
N VAL A 192 -1.78 17.64 4.72
CA VAL A 192 -1.47 17.55 6.15
C VAL A 192 -2.22 16.39 6.82
N GLN A 193 -3.49 16.19 6.49
CA GLN A 193 -4.27 15.05 6.98
C GLN A 193 -3.65 13.71 6.57
N VAL A 194 -3.18 13.58 5.33
CA VAL A 194 -2.47 12.39 4.84
C VAL A 194 -1.16 12.17 5.58
N LEU A 195 -0.33 13.21 5.74
CA LEU A 195 0.93 13.11 6.48
C LEU A 195 0.70 12.67 7.93
N ARG A 196 -0.36 13.18 8.59
CA ARG A 196 -0.76 12.71 9.92
C ARG A 196 -1.11 11.22 9.93
N MET A 197 -1.95 10.77 8.99
CA MET A 197 -2.35 9.35 8.91
C MET A 197 -1.15 8.42 8.64
N LEU A 198 -0.21 8.84 7.80
CA LEU A 198 1.04 8.10 7.57
C LEU A 198 1.88 8.03 8.86
N GLY A 199 2.06 9.15 9.56
CA GLY A 199 2.79 9.22 10.82
C GLY A 199 2.20 8.33 11.92
N GLU A 200 0.88 8.35 12.07
CA GLU A 200 0.17 7.46 13.01
C GLU A 200 0.39 5.98 12.65
N SER A 201 0.37 5.65 11.36
CA SER A 201 0.50 4.25 10.90
C SER A 201 1.87 3.63 11.09
N VAL A 202 2.93 4.44 11.17
CA VAL A 202 4.32 3.97 11.37
C VAL A 202 4.82 4.15 12.81
N GLY A 203 4.15 4.99 13.60
CA GLY A 203 4.56 5.36 14.95
C GLY A 203 4.30 4.29 16.03
N PRO A 204 4.27 4.69 17.32
CA PRO A 204 4.15 3.77 18.45
C PRO A 204 2.78 3.08 18.54
N MET A 205 1.73 3.72 18.03
CA MET A 205 0.41 3.12 17.83
C MET A 205 0.24 2.71 16.36
N GLY A 206 1.32 2.17 15.78
CA GLY A 206 1.45 1.79 14.38
C GLY A 206 2.50 0.68 14.23
N LEU A 207 3.10 0.63 13.04
CA LEU A 207 4.08 -0.38 12.63
C LEU A 207 5.16 -0.62 13.70
N ALA A 208 5.81 0.43 14.18
CA ALA A 208 6.90 0.30 15.14
C ALA A 208 6.43 -0.33 16.47
N GLY A 209 5.27 0.07 16.98
CA GLY A 209 4.70 -0.51 18.19
C GLY A 209 4.31 -1.99 18.01
N GLY A 210 3.75 -2.32 16.85
CA GLY A 210 3.46 -3.70 16.46
C GLY A 210 4.73 -4.56 16.41
N GLN A 211 5.80 -4.05 15.80
CA GLN A 211 7.09 -4.73 15.70
C GLN A 211 7.73 -4.97 17.06
N VAL A 212 7.73 -3.98 17.95
CA VAL A 212 8.24 -4.14 19.33
C VAL A 212 7.47 -5.22 20.09
N MET A 213 6.14 -5.26 19.94
CA MET A 213 5.34 -6.29 20.60
C MET A 213 5.55 -7.68 20.03
N ASP A 214 5.76 -7.80 18.71
CA ASP A 214 6.07 -9.06 18.05
C ASP A 214 7.39 -9.66 18.57
N LEU A 215 8.46 -8.85 18.59
CA LEU A 215 9.77 -9.25 19.11
C LEU A 215 9.72 -9.68 20.58
N LYS A 216 8.89 -9.02 21.42
CA LYS A 216 8.70 -9.41 22.82
C LYS A 216 7.98 -10.75 22.99
N CYS A 217 7.13 -11.10 22.04
CA CYS A 217 6.37 -12.34 22.05
C CYS A 217 7.15 -13.50 21.41
N GLU A 218 8.25 -13.23 20.72
CA GLU A 218 9.07 -14.27 20.12
C GLU A 218 9.64 -15.21 21.19
N GLY A 219 9.52 -16.52 20.95
CA GLY A 219 9.94 -17.55 21.89
C GLY A 219 9.04 -17.73 23.12
N GLN A 220 7.96 -16.95 23.26
CA GLN A 220 6.98 -17.14 24.34
C GLN A 220 6.00 -18.28 24.00
N PRO A 221 5.77 -19.24 24.91
CA PRO A 221 4.93 -20.40 24.62
C PRO A 221 3.44 -20.07 24.57
N ASP A 222 2.98 -19.03 25.28
CA ASP A 222 1.56 -18.74 25.50
C ASP A 222 1.21 -17.28 25.15
N VAL A 223 1.09 -16.98 23.85
CA VAL A 223 0.61 -15.67 23.37
C VAL A 223 -0.91 -15.71 23.24
N GLY A 224 -1.62 -14.93 24.06
CA GLY A 224 -3.08 -14.83 24.02
C GLY A 224 -3.61 -14.18 22.74
N ILE A 225 -4.87 -14.50 22.38
CA ILE A 225 -5.52 -14.01 21.15
C ILE A 225 -5.57 -12.48 21.07
N ASP A 226 -5.80 -11.79 22.20
CA ASP A 226 -5.86 -10.33 22.25
C ASP A 226 -4.50 -9.70 21.90
N THR A 227 -3.41 -10.28 22.40
CA THR A 227 -2.04 -9.84 22.09
C THR A 227 -1.69 -10.11 20.63
N LEU A 228 -2.08 -11.27 20.10
CA LEU A 228 -1.86 -11.61 18.70
C LEU A 228 -2.63 -10.68 17.77
N GLN A 229 -3.89 -10.40 18.09
CA GLN A 229 -4.70 -9.44 17.34
C GLN A 229 -4.11 -8.03 17.41
N TRP A 230 -3.54 -7.63 18.55
CA TRP A 230 -2.82 -6.37 18.68
C TRP A 230 -1.62 -6.31 17.74
N ILE A 231 -0.74 -7.32 17.76
CA ILE A 231 0.42 -7.39 16.87
C ILE A 231 -0.02 -7.27 15.40
N HIS A 232 -0.98 -8.10 14.97
CA HIS A 232 -1.48 -8.07 13.58
C HIS A 232 -2.12 -6.74 13.19
N THR A 233 -2.83 -6.10 14.11
CA THR A 233 -3.46 -4.79 13.89
C THR A 233 -2.39 -3.72 13.63
N TYR A 234 -1.31 -3.71 14.41
CA TYR A 234 -0.34 -2.62 14.37
C TYR A 234 0.86 -2.87 13.46
N LYS A 235 1.41 -4.09 13.44
CA LYS A 235 2.55 -4.45 12.55
C LYS A 235 2.13 -4.49 11.08
N THR A 236 0.92 -4.97 10.79
CA THR A 236 0.48 -5.22 9.41
C THR A 236 -0.71 -4.35 8.99
N ALA A 237 -1.83 -4.39 9.74
CA ALA A 237 -3.06 -3.75 9.28
C ALA A 237 -2.99 -2.21 9.27
N ALA A 238 -2.24 -1.60 10.19
CA ALA A 238 -2.14 -0.14 10.31
C ALA A 238 -1.70 0.55 9.01
N LEU A 239 -0.70 -0.01 8.30
CA LEU A 239 -0.21 0.57 7.05
C LEU A 239 -1.17 0.28 5.87
N LEU A 240 -1.90 -0.84 5.89
CA LEU A 240 -2.98 -1.11 4.92
C LEU A 240 -4.15 -0.15 5.12
N LYS A 241 -4.49 0.14 6.38
CA LYS A 241 -5.49 1.15 6.77
C LYS A 241 -5.11 2.52 6.26
N ALA A 242 -3.86 2.93 6.50
CA ALA A 242 -3.34 4.18 5.97
C ALA A 242 -3.44 4.24 4.45
N ALA A 243 -3.10 3.16 3.73
CA ALA A 243 -3.19 3.12 2.28
C ALA A 243 -4.58 3.49 1.75
N VAL A 244 -5.61 2.82 2.26
CA VAL A 244 -7.00 3.08 1.84
C VAL A 244 -7.45 4.49 2.26
N CYS A 245 -7.24 4.86 3.53
CA CYS A 245 -7.75 6.11 4.07
C CYS A 245 -7.07 7.35 3.45
N CYS A 246 -5.78 7.26 3.12
CA CYS A 246 -5.08 8.37 2.48
C CYS A 246 -5.58 8.61 1.06
N GLY A 247 -5.79 7.54 0.26
CA GLY A 247 -6.38 7.67 -1.07
C GLY A 247 -7.78 8.28 -1.03
N ALA A 248 -8.61 7.82 -0.08
CA ALA A 248 -9.95 8.37 0.13
C ALA A 248 -9.95 9.85 0.52
N ALA A 249 -9.09 10.24 1.47
CA ALA A 249 -8.96 11.64 1.89
C ALA A 249 -8.51 12.55 0.73
N LEU A 250 -7.57 12.09 -0.10
CA LEU A 250 -7.10 12.85 -1.28
C LEU A 250 -8.19 13.02 -2.34
N ALA A 251 -9.04 12.00 -2.54
CA ALA A 251 -10.21 12.09 -3.39
C ALA A 251 -11.32 13.00 -2.83
N GLY A 252 -11.19 13.49 -1.60
CA GLY A 252 -12.17 14.36 -0.97
C GLY A 252 -13.36 13.61 -0.36
N ALA A 253 -13.13 12.40 0.15
CA ALA A 253 -14.12 11.65 0.92
C ALA A 253 -14.80 12.50 2.01
N SER A 254 -16.09 12.25 2.22
CA SER A 254 -16.78 12.71 3.42
C SER A 254 -16.25 11.98 4.67
N ASP A 255 -16.52 12.50 5.86
CA ASP A 255 -16.16 11.81 7.11
C ASP A 255 -16.84 10.43 7.21
N GLU A 256 -18.06 10.30 6.68
CA GLU A 256 -18.79 9.04 6.65
C GLU A 256 -18.11 8.02 5.72
N ASP A 257 -17.71 8.47 4.52
CA ASP A 257 -17.01 7.65 3.54
C ASP A 257 -15.66 7.20 4.08
N LEU A 258 -14.94 8.11 4.75
CA LEU A 258 -13.65 7.80 5.38
C LEU A 258 -13.80 6.77 6.50
N ALA A 259 -14.85 6.85 7.33
CA ALA A 259 -15.14 5.86 8.36
C ALA A 259 -15.48 4.47 7.77
N ARG A 260 -16.18 4.43 6.62
CA ARG A 260 -16.43 3.18 5.88
C ARG A 260 -15.13 2.60 5.31
N CYS A 261 -14.26 3.44 4.75
CA CYS A 261 -12.92 3.07 4.31
C CYS A 261 -12.09 2.48 5.45
N GLU A 262 -12.09 3.11 6.63
CA GLU A 262 -11.38 2.60 7.81
C GLU A 262 -11.92 1.23 8.25
N THR A 263 -13.25 1.07 8.34
CA THR A 263 -13.87 -0.21 8.70
C THR A 263 -13.49 -1.32 7.74
N TYR A 264 -13.55 -1.02 6.44
CA TYR A 264 -13.13 -1.95 5.40
C TYR A 264 -11.64 -2.30 5.53
N ALA A 265 -10.78 -1.29 5.72
CA ALA A 265 -9.34 -1.48 5.76
C ALA A 265 -8.85 -2.26 7.00
N ASN A 266 -9.53 -2.09 8.15
CA ASN A 266 -9.27 -2.88 9.35
C ASN A 266 -9.61 -4.38 9.13
N LYS A 267 -10.75 -4.67 8.49
CA LYS A 267 -11.17 -6.06 8.23
C LYS A 267 -10.22 -6.78 7.29
N ILE A 268 -9.79 -6.11 6.21
CA ILE A 268 -8.87 -6.71 5.25
C ILE A 268 -7.48 -6.88 5.84
N GLY A 269 -7.05 -5.97 6.72
CA GLY A 269 -5.73 -6.02 7.33
C GLY A 269 -5.59 -7.21 8.28
N LEU A 270 -6.65 -7.51 9.03
CA LEU A 270 -6.74 -8.73 9.83
C LEU A 270 -6.84 -9.98 8.95
N ALA A 271 -7.64 -9.96 7.88
CA ALA A 271 -7.75 -11.10 6.96
C ALA A 271 -6.47 -11.38 6.15
N PHE A 272 -5.54 -10.42 6.09
CA PHE A 272 -4.23 -10.58 5.46
C PHE A 272 -3.23 -11.35 6.34
N GLN A 273 -3.51 -11.52 7.63
CA GLN A 273 -2.70 -12.29 8.58
C GLN A 273 -3.30 -13.67 8.81
#